data_AF-A0A1E3NQ39-F1
#
_entry.id   AF-A0A1E3NQ39-F1
#
_cell.length_a   1.000
_cell.length_b   1.000
_cell.length_c   1.000
_cell.angle_alpha   90.00
_cell.angle_beta   90.00
_cell.angle_gamma   90.00
#
_symmetry.space_group_name_H-M   'P 1'
#
loop_
_entity.id
_entity.type
_entity.pdbx_description
1 polymer ?
#
loop_
_entity_poly.entity_id
_entity_poly.type
_entity_poly.pdbx_seq_one_letter_code
_entity_poly.pdbx_strand_id
1 'polypeptide(L)' 'MATLSDPWKKRDAWRYQGVFSKSQRFKGLFPGFYIGLGAFVAYSVYEDYLAPKPHH' A
#
# COMPACT_ATOMS: atom_id res chain seq x y z
N MET A 1 -36.50 0.04 -11.49
CA MET A 1 -36.48 0.75 -10.19
C MET A 1 -35.77 2.07 -10.39
N ALA A 2 -36.50 3.19 -10.41
CA ALA A 2 -35.87 4.51 -10.51
C ALA A 2 -35.19 4.82 -9.18
N THR A 3 -33.86 4.88 -9.17
CA THR A 3 -33.11 5.30 -7.99
C THR A 3 -33.32 6.80 -7.80
N LEU A 4 -34.05 7.21 -6.75
CA LEU A 4 -34.17 8.61 -6.34
C LEU A 4 -32.75 9.20 -6.23
N SER A 5 -32.44 10.18 -7.08
CA SER A 5 -31.14 10.85 -7.06
C SER A 5 -31.05 11.74 -5.82
N ASP A 6 -30.05 11.48 -4.98
CA ASP A 6 -29.78 12.32 -3.81
C ASP A 6 -29.47 13.78 -4.24
N PRO A 7 -30.30 14.76 -3.85
CA PRO A 7 -30.10 16.16 -4.22
C PRO A 7 -28.85 16.78 -3.57
N TRP A 8 -28.35 16.20 -2.49
CA TRP A 8 -27.16 16.69 -1.77
C TRP A 8 -25.86 16.05 -2.23
N LYS A 9 -25.92 15.11 -3.18
CA LYS A 9 -24.75 14.37 -3.66
C LYS A 9 -23.57 15.28 -4.06
N LYS A 10 -23.87 16.41 -4.73
CA LYS A 10 -22.83 17.38 -5.13
C LYS A 10 -22.24 18.13 -3.93
N ARG A 11 -23.08 18.46 -2.94
CA ARG A 11 -22.63 19.09 -1.69
C ARG A 11 -21.76 18.15 -0.87
N ASP A 12 -22.11 16.87 -0.82
CA ASP A 12 -21.40 15.89 0.02
C ASP A 12 -20.18 15.25 -0.68
N ALA A 13 -19.99 15.54 -1.98
CA ALA A 13 -18.89 15.02 -2.79
C ALA A 13 -17.49 15.32 -2.23
N TRP A 14 -17.30 16.46 -1.56
CA TRP A 14 -15.99 16.85 -1.01
C TRP A 14 -15.44 15.85 0.02
N ARG A 15 -16.32 15.11 0.71
CA ARG A 15 -15.95 14.13 1.74
C ARG A 15 -15.29 12.86 1.17
N TYR A 16 -15.41 12.63 -0.13
CA TYR A 16 -14.97 11.38 -0.77
C TYR A 16 -14.04 11.61 -1.96
N GLN A 17 -13.58 12.84 -2.17
CA GLN A 17 -12.67 13.22 -3.26
C GLN A 17 -11.32 13.71 -2.73
N GLY A 18 -10.32 13.77 -3.61
CA GLY A 18 -8.96 14.22 -3.27
C GLY A 18 -8.32 13.38 -2.17
N VAL A 19 -7.84 14.04 -1.12
CA VAL A 19 -7.17 13.40 0.03
C VAL A 19 -8.08 12.44 0.81
N PHE A 20 -9.40 12.64 0.76
CA PHE A 20 -10.38 11.79 1.45
C PHE A 20 -10.93 10.65 0.58
N SER A 21 -10.40 10.50 -0.64
CA SER A 21 -10.79 9.42 -1.53
C SER A 21 -10.47 8.05 -0.93
N LYS A 22 -11.28 7.04 -1.29
CA LYS A 22 -11.09 5.66 -0.81
C LYS A 22 -9.71 5.10 -1.17
N SER A 23 -9.19 5.44 -2.36
CA SER A 23 -7.86 5.03 -2.82
C SER A 23 -6.73 5.59 -1.95
N GLN A 24 -6.87 6.82 -1.45
CA GLN A 24 -5.86 7.43 -0.59
C GLN A 24 -5.70 6.69 0.74
N ARG A 25 -6.77 6.06 1.25
CA ARG A 25 -6.72 5.22 2.46
C ARG A 25 -5.84 3.98 2.26
N PHE A 26 -5.79 3.42 1.05
CA PHE A 26 -4.96 2.26 0.75
C PHE A 26 -3.46 2.59 0.66
N LYS A 27 -3.09 3.84 0.38
CA LYS A 27 -1.67 4.25 0.33
C LYS A 27 -0.95 4.11 1.66
N GLY A 28 -1.68 4.19 2.78
CA GLY A 28 -1.15 3.99 4.13
C GLY A 28 -1.29 2.56 4.67
N LEU A 29 -1.73 1.59 3.86
CA LEU A 29 -2.03 0.23 4.36
C LEU A 29 -0.77 -0.52 4.82
N PHE A 30 0.38 -0.23 4.20
CA PHE A 30 1.64 -0.94 4.46
C PHE A 30 2.80 0.04 4.68
N PRO A 31 2.80 0.76 5.82
CA PRO A 31 3.89 1.68 6.13
C PRO A 31 5.19 0.90 6.29
N GLY A 32 6.24 1.30 5.57
CA GLY A 32 7.56 0.68 5.66
C GLY A 32 7.70 -0.69 4.99
N PHE A 33 6.67 -1.20 4.30
CA PHE A 33 6.76 -2.50 3.62
C PHE A 33 7.88 -2.55 2.59
N TYR A 34 8.09 -1.48 1.83
CA TYR A 34 9.20 -1.41 0.86
C TYR A 34 10.57 -1.54 1.52
N ILE A 35 10.74 -1.00 2.73
CA ILE A 35 12.00 -1.09 3.48
C ILE A 35 12.19 -2.51 4.00
N GLY A 36 11.15 -3.09 4.60
CA GLY A 36 11.19 -4.47 5.09
C GLY A 36 11.46 -5.48 3.98
N LEU A 37 10.75 -5.35 2.85
CA LEU A 37 10.96 -6.18 1.67
C LEU A 37 12.36 -5.99 1.09
N GLY A 38 12.84 -4.75 1.00
CA GLY A 38 14.19 -4.44 0.52
C GLY A 38 15.28 -5.07 1.38
N ALA A 39 15.17 -4.94 2.71
CA ALA A 39 16.13 -5.54 3.65
C ALA A 39 16.11 -7.08 3.56
N PHE A 40 14.91 -7.68 3.48
CA PHE A 40 14.75 -9.11 3.32
C PHE A 40 15.42 -9.62 2.05
N VAL A 41 15.12 -9.01 0.89
CA VAL A 41 15.72 -9.41 -0.39
C VAL A 41 17.24 -9.23 -0.37
N ALA A 42 17.74 -8.11 0.17
CA ALA A 42 19.18 -7.88 0.30
C ALA A 42 19.86 -8.96 1.16
N TYR A 43 19.21 -9.38 2.25
CA TYR A 43 19.72 -10.44 3.12
C TYR A 43 19.69 -11.81 2.45
N SER A 44 18.60 -12.19 1.78
CA SER A 44 18.54 -13.46 1.03
C SER A 44 19.60 -13.54 -0.06
N VAL A 45 19.80 -12.45 -0.82
CA VAL A 45 20.86 -12.40 -1.84
C VAL A 45 22.24 -12.55 -1.20
N TYR A 46 22.45 -11.92 -0.04
CA TYR A 46 23.69 -12.06 0.71
C TYR A 46 23.93 -13.50 1.15
N GLU A 47 22.97 -14.16 1.80
CA GLU A 47 23.12 -15.55 2.25
C GLU A 47 23.31 -16.54 1.10
N ASP A 48 22.49 -16.45 0.05
CA ASP A 48 22.46 -17.46 -1.00
C ASP A 48 23.67 -17.38 -1.92
N TYR A 49 24.10 -16.16 -2.25
CA TYR A 49 25.09 -15.91 -3.32
C TYR A 49 26.43 -15.34 -2.84
N LEU A 50 26.48 -14.60 -1.73
CA LEU A 50 27.67 -13.85 -1.31
C LEU A 50 28.32 -14.40 -0.04
N ALA A 51 27.54 -15.00 0.86
CA ALA A 51 28.02 -15.50 2.13
C ALA A 51 28.91 -16.74 1.92
N PRO A 52 30.12 -16.77 2.49
CA PRO A 52 30.95 -17.96 2.50
C PRO A 52 30.20 -19.09 3.20
N LYS A 53 29.89 -20.18 2.48
CA LYS A 53 29.24 -21.34 3.08
C LYS A 53 30.26 -22.09 3.94
N PRO A 54 29.98 -22.34 5.24
CA PRO A 54 30.86 -23.18 6.04
C PRO A 54 30.87 -24.59 5.45
N HIS A 55 32.06 -25.11 5.17
CA HIS A 55 32.25 -26.53 4.89
C HIS A 55 32.08 -27.28 6.22
N HIS A 56 30.97 -28.03 6.35
CA HIS A 56 30.91 -29.13 7.31
C HIS A 56 31.70 -30.32 6.78
#